data_AF-A0A0D6LEQ5-F1
#
_entry.id   AF-A0A0D6LEQ5-F1
#
_cell.length_a   1.000
_cell.length_b   1.000
_cell.length_c   1.000
_cell.angle_alpha   90.00
_cell.angle_beta   90.00
_cell.angle_gamma   90.00
#
_symmetry.space_group_name_H-M   'P 1'
#
loop_
_entity.id
_entity.type
_entity.pdbx_description
1 polymer ?
#
loop_
_entity_poly.entity_id
_entity_poly.type
_entity_poly.pdbx_seq_one_letter_code
_entity_poly.pdbx_strand_id
1 'polypeptide(L)'
;MSLLIKFESKSARVKGGVDSCRGHYNNVSSVLFHPNAELILSNSEDKSIRVWDMQKRTSLHVFRHENERFWVLSAHPNLNMFAAGHDNGMIVFKIQRERPAYCINENLAFYVKDKQLRRLDLTTNKDQAMCKLRAAAAFMQPYYALSYNPAENAFLLTSRSHNKEQCFYDIYRVAKDSDGNTEAPVNRSPGIAAVWVARNRYAVLDKNQQISLRDLSNKEVRKVEMNIPVDDLFYAGTGVLLLRNDEGLQLFDVQQKRVMAHVKASKVRYVIWSKNMEYAALLAKHTLTLINRKLEVLNMVKNSTLVGQSIISYLEKKGYPEIALHFVKDERTRFGLALECGNLDVALEAAKVCDDKAVWEALGEAALIQGNHQVVEMAYQRTKNFEKLSFLYLVTGNTEKLSKMMKIAQMRNDAHGHYQTALYLGDIEERIKVLKGVGQTSLAYLTAATHGYEEEAAALKSELESKGQPIPPIDPNARLLVPPPPVCKVCDVSYFSDLL
;
A
#
# COMPACT_ATOMS: atom_id res chain seq x y z
N MET A 1 38.14 -5.03 0.50
CA MET A 1 39.22 -4.17 -0.03
C MET A 1 38.94 -2.75 0.46
N SER A 2 39.41 -2.44 1.66
CA SER A 2 39.11 -1.21 2.38
C SER A 2 40.30 -0.27 2.18
N LEU A 3 40.17 0.74 1.32
CA LEU A 3 41.21 1.76 1.20
C LEU A 3 41.00 2.79 2.32
N LEU A 4 41.84 2.69 3.35
CA LEU A 4 42.02 3.72 4.37
C LEU A 4 42.90 4.82 3.75
N ILE A 5 42.34 5.99 3.43
CA ILE A 5 43.15 7.15 3.06
C ILE A 5 43.53 7.87 4.35
N LYS A 6 44.79 7.70 4.77
CA LYS A 6 45.40 8.38 5.91
C LYS A 6 45.72 9.84 5.50
N PHE A 7 45.20 10.81 6.24
CA PHE A 7 45.74 12.18 6.21
C PHE A 7 46.77 12.30 7.33
N GLU A 8 48.05 12.37 6.98
CA GLU A 8 49.09 12.86 7.89
C GLU A 8 50.02 13.84 7.19
N SER A 9 50.37 14.88 7.94
CA SER A 9 51.09 16.05 7.48
C SER A 9 52.57 15.78 7.23
N LYS A 10 53.07 16.41 6.17
CA LYS A 10 54.47 16.69 5.80
C LYS A 10 55.40 15.49 5.52
N SER A 11 55.83 15.51 4.27
CA SER A 11 57.05 14.88 3.72
C SER A 11 56.94 13.44 3.22
N ALA A 12 56.20 13.27 2.13
CA ALA A 12 56.64 12.49 0.97
C ALA A 12 55.92 13.05 -0.27
N ARG A 13 56.67 13.55 -1.26
CA ARG A 13 56.10 13.96 -2.55
C ARG A 13 55.67 12.72 -3.33
N VAL A 14 54.47 12.22 -3.05
CA VAL A 14 53.71 11.47 -4.05
C VAL A 14 53.32 12.48 -5.13
N LYS A 15 53.71 12.20 -6.38
CA LYS A 15 53.32 12.99 -7.54
C LYS A 15 51.80 13.12 -7.59
N GLY A 16 51.31 14.33 -7.31
CA GLY A 16 50.07 14.95 -7.79
C GLY A 16 48.76 14.23 -7.47
N GLY A 17 47.87 14.88 -6.72
CA GLY A 17 46.45 14.52 -6.76
C GLY A 17 45.96 14.49 -8.21
N VAL A 18 45.26 13.41 -8.58
CA VAL A 18 44.83 13.15 -9.98
C VAL A 18 43.83 14.21 -10.45
N ASP A 19 42.99 14.73 -9.54
CA ASP A 19 42.01 15.77 -9.86
C ASP A 19 41.39 16.40 -8.60
N SER A 20 40.58 17.46 -8.74
CA SER A 20 39.89 18.14 -7.63
C SER A 20 38.41 18.44 -7.96
N CYS A 21 37.49 17.80 -7.22
CA CYS A 21 36.07 18.17 -7.22
C CYS A 21 35.83 19.28 -6.19
N ARG A 22 35.42 20.48 -6.63
CA ARG A 22 35.17 21.64 -5.75
C ARG A 22 33.69 22.01 -5.73
N GLY A 23 33.14 22.21 -4.55
CA GLY A 23 31.75 22.68 -4.41
C GLY A 23 31.14 22.53 -3.02
N HIS A 24 31.66 21.68 -2.15
CA HIS A 24 31.21 21.65 -0.76
C HIS A 24 31.63 22.93 -0.02
N TYR A 25 30.77 23.41 0.86
CA TYR A 25 30.96 24.66 1.62
C TYR A 25 31.45 24.42 3.05
N ASN A 26 31.63 23.16 3.44
CA ASN A 26 32.14 22.76 4.74
C ASN A 26 32.91 21.43 4.58
N ASN A 27 33.41 20.88 5.69
CA ASN A 27 34.14 19.61 5.73
C ASN A 27 33.41 18.52 4.95
N VAL A 28 34.16 17.82 4.10
CA VAL A 28 33.69 16.63 3.38
C VAL A 28 33.97 15.42 4.28
N SER A 29 32.92 14.77 4.77
CA SER A 29 33.05 13.73 5.79
C SER A 29 33.34 12.36 5.17
N SER A 30 32.80 12.07 3.99
CA SER A 30 32.94 10.80 3.29
C SER A 30 32.86 10.99 1.78
N VAL A 31 33.59 10.14 1.05
CA VAL A 31 33.56 10.05 -0.41
C VAL A 31 33.62 8.59 -0.83
N LEU A 32 32.87 8.21 -1.86
CA LEU A 32 32.91 6.86 -2.43
C LEU A 32 32.71 6.88 -3.96
N PHE A 33 33.23 5.85 -4.61
CA PHE A 33 32.90 5.56 -6.00
C PHE A 33 31.64 4.70 -6.06
N HIS A 34 30.71 5.04 -6.96
CA HIS A 34 29.57 4.17 -7.18
C HIS A 34 30.02 2.86 -7.84
N PRO A 35 29.57 1.68 -7.38
CA PRO A 35 30.11 0.40 -7.82
C PRO A 35 29.88 0.11 -9.31
N ASN A 36 28.74 0.55 -9.84
CA ASN A 36 28.29 0.20 -11.20
C ASN A 36 28.14 1.40 -12.15
N ALA A 37 28.39 2.62 -11.68
CA ALA A 37 28.18 3.84 -12.45
C ALA A 37 29.42 4.72 -12.37
N GLU A 38 29.73 5.46 -13.44
CA GLU A 38 30.86 6.40 -13.50
C GLU A 38 30.57 7.67 -12.69
N LEU A 39 30.30 7.49 -11.40
CA LEU A 39 29.88 8.53 -10.47
C LEU A 39 30.73 8.49 -9.20
N ILE A 40 30.97 9.68 -8.65
CA ILE A 40 31.53 9.85 -7.32
C ILE A 40 30.43 10.41 -6.42
N LEU A 41 30.29 9.88 -5.21
CA LEU A 41 29.39 10.42 -4.20
C LEU A 41 30.23 11.02 -3.06
N SER A 42 29.86 12.20 -2.61
CA SER A 42 30.44 12.80 -1.39
C SER A 42 29.37 13.38 -0.51
N ASN A 43 29.61 13.37 0.80
CA ASN A 43 28.75 14.03 1.78
C ASN A 43 29.56 15.03 2.62
N SER A 44 28.86 15.98 3.23
CA SER A 44 29.51 17.06 3.95
C SER A 44 28.67 17.59 5.11
N GLU A 45 29.37 18.22 6.05
CA GLU A 45 28.81 19.05 7.10
C GLU A 45 28.07 20.29 6.56
N ASP A 46 28.16 20.59 5.26
CA ASP A 46 27.36 21.63 4.59
C ASP A 46 25.91 21.20 4.32
N LYS A 47 25.50 20.08 4.94
CA LYS A 47 24.16 19.48 4.86
C LYS A 47 23.80 19.01 3.46
N SER A 48 24.81 18.68 2.66
CA SER A 48 24.61 18.21 1.30
C SER A 48 25.32 16.90 0.98
N ILE A 49 24.70 16.16 0.08
CA ILE A 49 25.31 15.04 -0.64
C ILE A 49 25.43 15.47 -2.10
N ARG A 50 26.64 15.37 -2.65
CA ARG A 50 26.91 15.71 -4.04
C ARG A 50 27.20 14.45 -4.84
N VAL A 51 26.60 14.38 -6.03
CA VAL A 51 26.90 13.39 -7.06
C VAL A 51 27.77 14.08 -8.09
N TRP A 52 28.92 13.50 -8.38
CA TRP A 52 29.88 14.04 -9.34
C TRP A 52 30.08 13.10 -10.52
N ASP A 53 30.36 13.72 -11.64
CA ASP A 53 30.83 13.06 -12.84
C ASP A 53 32.27 12.57 -12.68
N MET A 54 32.51 11.27 -12.91
CA MET A 54 33.84 10.68 -12.74
C MET A 54 34.83 11.02 -13.87
N GLN A 55 34.45 11.56 -15.03
CA GLN A 55 35.45 12.02 -16.02
C GLN A 55 35.61 13.53 -15.99
N LYS A 56 34.52 14.28 -15.84
CA LYS A 56 34.50 15.75 -15.90
C LYS A 56 34.71 16.44 -14.55
N ARG A 57 34.59 15.71 -13.44
CA ARG A 57 34.62 16.26 -12.05
C ARG A 57 33.60 17.36 -11.77
N THR A 58 32.53 17.39 -12.56
CA THR A 58 31.46 18.38 -12.37
C THR A 58 30.39 17.81 -11.45
N SER A 59 29.81 18.68 -10.62
CA SER A 59 28.69 18.29 -9.75
C SER A 59 27.44 18.15 -10.62
N LEU A 60 26.85 16.94 -10.62
CA LEU A 60 25.65 16.59 -11.37
C LEU A 60 24.38 16.85 -10.54
N HIS A 61 24.40 16.38 -9.29
CA HIS A 61 23.29 16.54 -8.35
C HIS A 61 23.79 17.03 -6.99
N VAL A 62 22.97 17.83 -6.34
CA VAL A 62 23.18 18.28 -4.96
C VAL A 62 21.90 17.99 -4.19
N PHE A 63 21.93 16.99 -3.32
CA PHE A 63 20.86 16.71 -2.38
C PHE A 63 21.13 17.50 -1.11
N ARG A 64 20.17 18.29 -0.64
CA ARG A 64 20.28 19.03 0.63
C ARG A 64 19.16 18.63 1.58
N HIS A 65 19.49 18.57 2.85
CA HIS A 65 18.53 18.36 3.92
C HIS A 65 18.76 19.44 4.99
N GLU A 66 17.81 20.38 5.14
CA GLU A 66 18.09 21.69 5.76
C GLU A 66 18.61 21.64 7.20
N ASN A 67 18.36 20.55 7.93
CA ASN A 67 18.70 20.41 9.35
C ASN A 67 19.64 19.25 9.67
N GLU A 68 20.31 18.65 8.68
CA GLU A 68 21.06 17.41 8.92
C GLU A 68 22.44 17.45 8.26
N ARG A 69 23.49 17.28 9.05
CA ARG A 69 24.85 17.05 8.55
C ARG A 69 25.00 15.57 8.23
N PHE A 70 25.75 15.26 7.18
CA PHE A 70 25.99 13.89 6.76
C PHE A 70 27.42 13.48 7.10
N TRP A 71 27.58 12.30 7.70
CA TRP A 71 28.84 11.84 8.26
C TRP A 71 29.45 10.67 7.49
N VAL A 72 28.60 9.76 7.00
CA VAL A 72 29.02 8.52 6.35
C VAL A 72 28.16 8.23 5.13
N LEU A 73 28.76 7.61 4.11
CA LEU A 73 28.08 7.10 2.93
C LEU A 73 28.38 5.60 2.75
N SER A 74 27.40 4.86 2.24
CA SER A 74 27.59 3.49 1.78
C SER A 74 26.73 3.23 0.54
N ALA A 75 27.33 2.79 -0.56
CA ALA A 75 26.59 2.40 -1.76
C ALA A 75 26.26 0.91 -1.73
N HIS A 76 25.07 0.55 -2.19
CA HIS A 76 24.72 -0.85 -2.36
C HIS A 76 25.51 -1.41 -3.56
N PRO A 77 26.11 -2.62 -3.47
CA PRO A 77 26.98 -3.17 -4.53
C PRO A 77 26.28 -3.33 -5.89
N ASN A 78 25.01 -3.76 -5.89
CA ASN A 78 24.28 -4.08 -7.13
C ASN A 78 23.12 -3.11 -7.46
N LEU A 79 22.30 -2.77 -6.47
CA LEU A 79 21.13 -1.91 -6.63
C LEU A 79 21.50 -0.42 -6.79
N ASN A 80 20.68 0.32 -7.53
CA ASN A 80 20.78 1.77 -7.71
C ASN A 80 20.31 2.53 -6.45
N MET A 81 21.05 2.33 -5.35
CA MET A 81 20.79 2.99 -4.08
C MET A 81 22.06 3.17 -3.25
N PHE A 82 22.04 4.18 -2.38
CA PHE A 82 23.08 4.40 -1.38
C PHE A 82 22.45 4.91 -0.09
N ALA A 83 23.06 4.60 1.05
CA ALA A 83 22.68 5.10 2.35
C ALA A 83 23.62 6.24 2.77
N ALA A 84 23.08 7.23 3.45
CA ALA A 84 23.82 8.29 4.10
C ALA A 84 23.41 8.38 5.56
N GLY A 85 24.39 8.29 6.46
CA GLY A 85 24.18 8.53 7.89
C GLY A 85 24.26 10.03 8.18
N HIS A 86 23.35 10.52 9.01
CA HIS A 86 23.23 11.90 9.43
C HIS A 86 23.03 12.01 10.95
N ASP A 87 22.97 13.23 11.48
CA ASP A 87 22.88 13.50 12.93
C ASP A 87 21.78 12.69 13.66
N ASN A 88 20.63 12.45 13.02
CA ASN A 88 19.45 11.83 13.64
C ASN A 88 19.17 10.40 13.16
N GLY A 89 20.03 9.81 12.32
CA GLY A 89 19.78 8.49 11.75
C GLY A 89 20.43 8.24 10.41
N MET A 90 19.69 7.59 9.51
CA MET A 90 20.15 7.31 8.15
C MET A 90 19.03 7.48 7.12
N ILE A 91 19.40 7.89 5.90
CA ILE A 91 18.50 8.00 4.76
C ILE A 91 19.05 7.14 3.62
N VAL A 92 18.16 6.41 2.95
CA VAL A 92 18.48 5.66 1.73
C VAL A 92 17.99 6.43 0.51
N PHE A 93 18.90 6.69 -0.42
CA PHE A 93 18.67 7.43 -1.65
C PHE A 93 18.71 6.49 -2.85
N LYS A 94 17.95 6.82 -3.91
CA LYS A 94 18.12 6.27 -5.26
C LYS A 94 18.73 7.33 -6.16
N ILE A 95 19.78 6.99 -6.92
CA ILE A 95 20.50 7.97 -7.75
C ILE A 95 19.73 8.22 -9.05
N GLN A 96 19.36 7.14 -9.73
CA GLN A 96 18.69 7.22 -11.02
C GLN A 96 17.23 6.74 -10.93
N ARG A 97 16.43 7.11 -11.94
CA ARG A 97 15.10 6.56 -12.13
C ARG A 97 15.23 5.13 -12.66
N GLU A 98 14.72 4.14 -11.91
CA GLU A 98 14.70 2.73 -12.34
C GLU A 98 13.72 2.45 -13.49
N ARG A 99 12.68 3.30 -13.64
CA ARG A 99 11.71 3.17 -14.73
C ARG A 99 12.33 3.66 -16.04
N PRO A 100 12.50 2.80 -17.06
CA PRO A 100 12.99 3.22 -18.36
C PRO A 100 11.98 4.15 -19.05
N ALA A 101 12.44 4.92 -20.04
CA ALA A 101 11.52 5.59 -20.95
C ALA A 101 10.78 4.52 -21.79
N TYR A 102 9.46 4.59 -21.79
CA TYR A 102 8.61 3.69 -22.55
C TYR A 102 7.36 4.41 -23.06
N CYS A 103 6.72 3.82 -24.06
CA CYS A 103 5.34 4.10 -24.44
C CYS A 103 4.64 2.81 -24.84
N ILE A 104 3.31 2.83 -24.83
CA ILE A 104 2.49 1.70 -25.26
C ILE A 104 1.62 2.20 -26.41
N ASN A 105 1.59 1.43 -27.49
CA ASN A 105 0.69 1.65 -28.61
C ASN A 105 0.02 0.32 -28.95
N GLU A 106 -1.29 0.23 -28.67
CA GLU A 106 -2.06 -1.01 -28.80
C GLU A 106 -1.44 -2.16 -27.97
N ASN A 107 -1.05 -3.26 -28.62
CA ASN A 107 -0.42 -4.41 -27.98
C ASN A 107 1.12 -4.36 -28.01
N LEU A 108 1.70 -3.26 -28.47
CA LEU A 108 3.14 -3.08 -28.56
C LEU A 108 3.63 -2.12 -27.47
N ALA A 109 4.59 -2.56 -26.68
CA ALA A 109 5.33 -1.72 -25.76
C ALA A 109 6.71 -1.37 -26.37
N PHE A 110 7.01 -0.08 -26.48
CA PHE A 110 8.31 0.42 -26.91
C PHE A 110 9.04 0.97 -25.70
N TYR A 111 10.31 0.59 -25.52
CA TYR A 111 11.09 1.03 -24.37
C TYR A 111 12.57 1.11 -24.68
N VAL A 112 13.28 1.86 -23.84
CA VAL A 112 14.74 1.98 -23.91
C VAL A 112 15.39 1.06 -22.88
N LYS A 113 16.27 0.17 -23.35
CA LYS A 113 17.09 -0.69 -22.49
C LYS A 113 18.45 -0.91 -23.15
N ASP A 114 19.52 -0.87 -22.36
CA ASP A 114 20.89 -1.15 -22.82
C ASP A 114 21.31 -0.34 -24.05
N LYS A 115 20.92 0.96 -24.09
CA LYS A 115 21.14 1.88 -25.22
C LYS A 115 20.49 1.41 -26.54
N GLN A 116 19.47 0.57 -26.47
CA GLN A 116 18.66 0.14 -27.60
C GLN A 116 17.22 0.57 -27.42
N LEU A 117 16.59 0.94 -28.54
CA LEU A 117 15.15 1.00 -28.63
C LEU A 117 14.65 -0.42 -28.89
N ARG A 118 13.71 -0.89 -28.05
CA ARG A 118 13.18 -2.24 -28.11
C ARG A 118 11.66 -2.20 -28.24
N ARG A 119 11.12 -3.25 -28.86
CA ARG A 119 9.70 -3.51 -29.03
C ARG A 119 9.37 -4.84 -28.38
N LEU A 120 8.45 -4.81 -27.42
CA LEU A 120 7.85 -5.98 -26.82
C LEU A 120 6.40 -6.10 -27.31
N ASP A 121 6.07 -7.24 -27.89
CA ASP A 121 4.68 -7.61 -28.13
C ASP A 121 4.09 -8.18 -26.83
N LEU A 122 3.09 -7.49 -26.29
CA LEU A 122 2.44 -7.85 -25.02
C LEU A 122 1.57 -9.12 -25.14
N THR A 123 1.21 -9.53 -26.35
CA THR A 123 0.41 -10.73 -26.61
C THR A 123 1.29 -11.98 -26.63
N THR A 124 2.42 -11.89 -27.33
CA THR A 124 3.33 -13.02 -27.54
C THR A 124 4.54 -13.03 -26.59
N ASN A 125 4.72 -11.97 -25.79
CA ASN A 125 5.90 -11.70 -24.97
C ASN A 125 7.23 -11.70 -25.75
N LYS A 126 7.17 -11.50 -27.08
CA LYS A 126 8.36 -11.46 -27.93
C LYS A 126 9.02 -10.09 -27.84
N ASP A 127 10.25 -10.05 -27.32
CA ASP A 127 11.11 -8.85 -27.23
C ASP A 127 12.09 -8.80 -28.42
N GLN A 128 12.06 -7.70 -29.17
CA GLN A 128 12.93 -7.44 -30.32
C GLN A 128 13.62 -6.08 -30.21
N ALA A 129 14.93 -6.07 -30.45
CA ALA A 129 15.69 -4.83 -30.63
C ALA A 129 15.36 -4.19 -31.98
N MET A 130 15.05 -2.89 -31.98
CA MET A 130 14.69 -2.14 -33.20
C MET A 130 15.88 -1.37 -33.77
N CYS A 131 16.58 -0.62 -32.93
CA CYS A 131 17.79 0.10 -33.33
C CYS A 131 18.69 0.40 -32.14
N LYS A 132 19.98 0.60 -32.41
CA LYS A 132 20.90 1.18 -31.43
C LYS A 132 20.61 2.67 -31.31
N LEU A 133 20.49 3.14 -30.08
CA LEU A 133 20.43 4.55 -29.78
C LEU A 133 21.87 5.06 -29.75
N ARG A 134 22.07 6.25 -30.32
CA ARG A 134 23.35 6.95 -30.28
C ARG A 134 23.90 6.91 -28.86
N ALA A 135 25.13 6.43 -28.70
CA ALA A 135 25.85 6.57 -27.44
C ALA A 135 25.86 8.07 -27.11
N ALA A 136 25.22 8.45 -26.01
CA ALA A 136 25.24 9.84 -25.56
C ALA A 136 26.70 10.21 -25.28
N ALA A 137 27.35 10.83 -26.27
CA ALA A 137 28.60 11.52 -26.06
C ALA A 137 28.29 12.61 -25.04
N ALA A 138 28.86 12.45 -23.84
CA ALA A 138 28.47 13.09 -22.57
C ALA A 138 27.33 12.38 -21.81
N PHE A 139 27.75 11.44 -20.95
CA PHE A 139 27.25 11.19 -19.59
C PHE A 139 25.74 11.11 -19.32
N MET A 140 25.32 9.88 -18.98
CA MET A 140 24.46 9.56 -17.82
C MET A 140 23.11 10.27 -17.65
N GLN A 141 22.55 10.89 -18.69
CA GLN A 141 21.12 11.22 -18.67
C GLN A 141 20.32 10.15 -19.41
N PRO A 142 19.67 9.23 -18.68
CA PRO A 142 18.75 8.30 -19.32
C PRO A 142 17.61 9.11 -19.93
N TYR A 143 17.08 8.60 -21.04
CA TYR A 143 15.86 9.15 -21.58
C TYR A 143 14.76 9.10 -20.52
N TYR A 144 14.10 10.23 -20.32
CA TYR A 144 13.06 10.43 -19.32
C TYR A 144 11.68 10.05 -19.86
N ALA A 145 11.45 10.34 -21.15
CA ALA A 145 10.20 10.11 -21.85
C ALA A 145 10.47 9.59 -23.27
N LEU A 146 9.55 8.76 -23.75
CA LEU A 146 9.55 8.20 -25.09
C LEU A 146 8.13 8.33 -25.66
N SER A 147 8.01 8.83 -26.88
CA SER A 147 6.73 8.99 -27.57
C SER A 147 6.82 8.44 -28.97
N TYR A 148 5.93 7.52 -29.31
CA TYR A 148 5.86 6.89 -30.63
C TYR A 148 4.82 7.56 -31.52
N ASN A 149 5.15 7.70 -32.80
CA ASN A 149 4.26 8.12 -33.86
C ASN A 149 4.08 6.96 -34.86
N PRO A 150 2.90 6.31 -34.90
CA PRO A 150 2.67 5.14 -35.73
C PRO A 150 2.65 5.43 -37.23
N ALA A 151 2.32 6.66 -37.64
CA ALA A 151 2.15 6.98 -39.04
C ALA A 151 3.47 7.01 -39.84
N GLU A 152 4.55 7.39 -39.18
CA GLU A 152 5.89 7.55 -39.79
C GLU A 152 6.93 6.63 -39.15
N ASN A 153 6.50 5.70 -38.29
CA ASN A 153 7.34 4.81 -37.47
C ASN A 153 8.51 5.57 -36.79
N ALA A 154 8.16 6.69 -36.16
CA ALA A 154 9.12 7.64 -35.60
C ALA A 154 8.96 7.76 -34.08
N PHE A 155 10.07 8.04 -33.41
CA PHE A 155 10.14 8.10 -31.95
C PHE A 155 10.77 9.42 -31.52
N LEU A 156 10.13 10.09 -30.57
CA LEU A 156 10.71 11.21 -29.84
C LEU A 156 11.19 10.70 -28.49
N LEU A 157 12.48 10.85 -28.23
CA LEU A 157 13.09 10.52 -26.95
C LEU A 157 13.58 11.82 -26.31
N THR A 158 13.11 12.12 -25.10
CA THR A 158 13.48 13.35 -24.38
C THR A 158 14.35 13.03 -23.18
N SER A 159 15.46 13.76 -23.03
CA SER A 159 16.31 13.77 -21.84
C SER A 159 16.03 15.01 -21.00
N ARG A 160 15.95 14.84 -19.69
CA ARG A 160 15.66 15.93 -18.74
C ARG A 160 16.75 16.03 -17.68
N SER A 161 17.29 17.23 -17.52
CA SER A 161 18.27 17.61 -16.50
C SER A 161 17.65 18.59 -15.50
N HIS A 162 18.27 18.76 -14.33
CA HIS A 162 17.96 19.89 -13.46
C HIS A 162 18.35 21.22 -14.09
N ASN A 163 19.43 21.24 -14.88
CA ASN A 163 19.80 22.39 -15.68
C ASN A 163 19.02 22.35 -17.01
N LYS A 164 18.06 23.27 -17.19
CA LYS A 164 17.24 23.36 -18.41
C LYS A 164 18.08 23.45 -19.70
N GLU A 165 19.30 24.00 -19.63
CA GLU A 165 20.20 24.12 -20.79
C GLU A 165 20.78 22.78 -21.26
N GLN A 166 20.80 21.78 -20.40
CA GLN A 166 21.27 20.42 -20.71
C GLN A 166 20.14 19.50 -21.16
N CYS A 167 18.90 19.98 -21.25
CA CYS A 167 17.78 19.21 -21.76
C CYS A 167 17.83 19.14 -23.29
N PHE A 168 17.63 17.94 -23.84
CA PHE A 168 17.62 17.71 -25.27
C PHE A 168 16.57 16.66 -25.62
N TYR A 169 16.19 16.64 -26.90
CA TYR A 169 15.40 15.58 -27.48
C TYR A 169 16.08 15.05 -28.73
N ASP A 170 15.86 13.77 -29.00
CA ASP A 170 16.33 13.05 -30.17
C ASP A 170 15.11 12.51 -30.91
N ILE A 171 15.03 12.80 -32.22
CA ILE A 171 14.07 12.16 -33.12
C ILE A 171 14.75 10.99 -33.84
N TYR A 172 14.17 9.80 -33.68
CA TYR A 172 14.60 8.58 -34.35
C TYR A 172 13.54 8.17 -35.36
N ARG A 173 13.98 7.89 -36.59
CA ARG A 173 13.13 7.26 -37.60
C ARG A 173 13.66 5.85 -37.82
N VAL A 174 12.84 4.85 -37.50
CA VAL A 174 13.26 3.46 -37.58
C VAL A 174 12.67 2.84 -38.84
N ALA A 175 13.51 2.17 -39.64
CA ALA A 175 13.02 1.38 -40.75
C ALA A 175 12.20 0.18 -40.22
N LYS A 176 11.16 -0.23 -40.95
CA LYS A 176 10.30 -1.36 -40.52
C LYS A 176 11.08 -2.69 -40.42
N ASP A 177 12.14 -2.84 -41.20
CA ASP A 177 12.94 -4.07 -41.31
C ASP A 177 14.32 -3.94 -40.61
N SER A 178 14.43 -3.10 -39.58
CA SER A 178 15.71 -2.87 -38.89
C SER A 178 16.08 -4.03 -37.95
N ASP A 179 17.25 -4.64 -38.15
CA ASP A 179 17.76 -5.78 -37.38
C ASP A 179 18.31 -5.41 -35.98
N GLY A 180 17.91 -4.28 -35.41
CA GLY A 180 18.33 -3.86 -34.06
C GLY A 180 19.78 -3.38 -33.92
N ASN A 181 20.65 -3.74 -34.87
CA ASN A 181 22.08 -3.40 -34.86
C ASN A 181 22.42 -2.09 -35.57
N THR A 182 21.52 -1.60 -36.41
CA THR A 182 21.70 -0.34 -37.15
C THR A 182 21.49 0.85 -36.22
N GLU A 183 22.40 1.83 -36.28
CA GLU A 183 22.15 3.14 -35.67
C GLU A 183 21.10 3.88 -36.49
N ALA A 184 19.98 4.24 -35.87
CA ALA A 184 18.93 4.98 -36.55
C ALA A 184 19.35 6.45 -36.78
N PRO A 185 18.98 7.07 -37.92
CA PRO A 185 19.22 8.48 -38.17
C PRO A 185 18.66 9.32 -37.03
N VAL A 186 19.51 10.16 -36.43
CA VAL A 186 19.16 10.94 -35.24
C VAL A 186 19.42 12.43 -35.46
N ASN A 187 18.40 13.24 -35.21
CA ASN A 187 18.56 14.69 -35.07
C ASN A 187 18.42 15.06 -33.59
N ARG A 188 19.57 15.26 -32.92
CA ARG A 188 19.60 15.78 -31.55
C ARG A 188 19.40 17.28 -31.56
N SER A 189 18.56 17.79 -30.67
CA SER A 189 18.35 19.23 -30.51
C SER A 189 18.00 19.63 -29.09
N PRO A 190 18.32 20.87 -28.69
CA PRO A 190 17.98 21.36 -27.36
C PRO A 190 16.46 21.49 -27.22
N GLY A 191 15.93 21.09 -26.06
CA GLY A 191 14.50 21.17 -25.77
C GLY A 191 14.15 20.51 -24.43
N ILE A 192 13.25 21.14 -23.68
CA ILE A 192 12.75 20.67 -22.38
C ILE A 192 11.74 19.53 -22.55
N ALA A 193 10.90 19.64 -23.60
CA ALA A 193 9.87 18.68 -23.93
C ALA A 193 9.67 18.63 -25.45
N ALA A 194 9.38 17.45 -25.99
CA ALA A 194 9.01 17.26 -27.39
C ALA A 194 7.81 16.30 -27.47
N VAL A 195 6.75 16.72 -28.18
CA VAL A 195 5.47 16.01 -28.22
C VAL A 195 4.89 16.03 -29.63
N TRP A 196 4.39 14.90 -30.12
CA TRP A 196 3.71 14.82 -31.41
C TRP A 196 2.43 15.67 -31.43
N VAL A 197 2.20 16.41 -32.51
CA VAL A 197 0.98 17.23 -32.70
C VAL A 197 0.22 16.80 -33.94
N ALA A 198 0.91 16.32 -34.96
CA ALA A 198 0.30 15.81 -36.18
C ALA A 198 1.16 14.69 -36.76
N ARG A 199 0.66 14.06 -37.83
CA ARG A 199 1.35 12.99 -38.56
C ARG A 199 2.83 13.30 -38.83
N ASN A 200 3.11 14.50 -39.34
CA ASN A 200 4.45 14.92 -39.76
C ASN A 200 4.99 16.11 -38.96
N ARG A 201 4.43 16.38 -37.77
CA ARG A 201 4.83 17.54 -36.95
C ARG A 201 4.81 17.22 -35.47
N TYR A 202 5.76 17.82 -34.77
CA TYR A 202 5.83 17.80 -33.31
C TYR A 202 6.09 19.21 -32.77
N ALA A 203 5.67 19.45 -31.54
CA ALA A 203 5.97 20.64 -30.79
C ALA A 203 7.18 20.41 -29.90
N VAL A 204 8.01 21.44 -29.77
CA VAL A 204 9.18 21.47 -28.89
C VAL A 204 9.06 22.68 -27.98
N LEU A 205 9.27 22.47 -26.68
CA LEU A 205 9.47 23.54 -25.71
C LEU A 205 10.97 23.79 -25.54
N ASP A 206 11.41 25.00 -25.84
CA ASP A 206 12.82 25.37 -25.70
C ASP A 206 13.20 25.81 -24.28
N LYS A 207 14.48 26.12 -24.06
CA LYS A 207 14.99 26.59 -22.76
C LYS A 207 14.46 27.97 -22.35
N ASN A 208 13.98 28.75 -23.31
CA ASN A 208 13.40 30.08 -23.13
C ASN A 208 11.89 30.02 -22.90
N GLN A 209 11.33 28.81 -22.71
CA GLN A 209 9.90 28.56 -22.51
C GLN A 209 9.03 28.94 -23.71
N GLN A 210 9.61 28.91 -24.92
CA GLN A 210 8.91 29.13 -26.17
C GLN A 210 8.61 27.81 -26.84
N ILE A 211 7.45 27.73 -27.49
CA ILE A 211 7.00 26.53 -28.18
C ILE A 211 7.23 26.74 -29.68
N SER A 212 7.92 25.81 -30.33
CA SER A 212 8.01 25.78 -31.79
C SER A 212 7.58 24.44 -32.37
N LEU A 213 6.89 24.51 -33.51
CA LEU A 213 6.47 23.37 -34.30
C LEU A 213 7.55 23.04 -35.30
N ARG A 214 7.94 21.77 -35.36
CA ARG A 214 8.97 21.26 -36.24
C ARG A 214 8.44 20.14 -37.12
N ASP A 215 9.03 20.01 -38.30
CA ASP A 215 8.81 18.87 -39.18
C ASP A 215 9.69 17.67 -38.76
N LEU A 216 9.52 16.53 -39.42
CA LEU A 216 10.31 15.32 -39.12
C LEU A 216 11.82 15.53 -39.33
N SER A 217 12.22 16.47 -40.19
CA SER A 217 13.63 16.80 -40.46
C SER A 217 14.19 17.78 -39.44
N ASN A 218 13.43 18.05 -38.37
CA ASN A 218 13.77 18.94 -37.28
C ASN A 218 13.90 20.42 -37.67
N LYS A 219 13.35 20.78 -38.84
CA LYS A 219 13.28 22.16 -39.29
C LYS A 219 12.10 22.85 -38.61
N GLU A 220 12.33 24.07 -38.11
CA GLU A 220 11.27 24.88 -37.54
C GLU A 220 10.30 25.33 -38.65
N VAL A 221 9.03 25.00 -38.45
CA VAL A 221 7.94 25.34 -39.38
C VAL A 221 7.19 26.57 -38.89
N ARG A 222 7.00 26.69 -37.56
CA ARG A 222 6.20 27.74 -36.97
C ARG A 222 6.54 27.92 -35.50
N LYS A 223 6.58 29.16 -35.03
CA LYS A 223 6.66 29.51 -33.61
C LYS A 223 5.26 29.78 -33.05
N VAL A 224 5.02 29.36 -31.81
CA VAL A 224 3.78 29.61 -31.08
C VAL A 224 4.07 30.65 -30.00
N GLU A 225 3.42 31.80 -30.11
CA GLU A 225 3.53 32.87 -29.13
C GLU A 225 2.61 32.58 -27.95
N MET A 226 3.16 32.67 -26.74
CA MET A 226 2.44 32.42 -25.49
C MET A 226 2.53 33.65 -24.60
N ASN A 227 1.41 34.03 -24.00
CA ASN A 227 1.34 35.15 -23.06
C ASN A 227 1.85 34.77 -21.65
N ILE A 228 1.89 33.47 -21.36
CA ILE A 228 2.24 32.93 -20.04
C ILE A 228 3.41 31.97 -20.21
N PRO A 229 4.42 32.00 -19.31
CA PRO A 229 5.50 31.02 -19.28
C PRO A 229 4.97 29.58 -19.21
N VAL A 230 5.54 28.70 -20.04
CA VAL A 230 5.17 27.27 -20.11
C VAL A 230 6.33 26.42 -19.60
N ASP A 231 6.04 25.55 -18.64
CA ASP A 231 7.03 24.68 -18.00
C ASP A 231 7.14 23.29 -18.64
N ASP A 232 6.07 22.80 -19.26
CA ASP A 232 6.02 21.46 -19.87
C ASP A 232 4.94 21.35 -20.93
N LEU A 233 5.08 20.34 -21.79
CA LEU A 233 4.12 20.00 -22.83
C LEU A 233 3.63 18.56 -22.67
N PHE A 234 2.33 18.35 -22.90
CA PHE A 234 1.72 17.03 -22.95
C PHE A 234 0.88 16.85 -24.21
N TYR A 235 0.81 15.61 -24.67
CA TYR A 235 -0.06 15.23 -25.79
C TYR A 235 -1.52 15.37 -25.36
N ALA A 236 -2.38 15.93 -26.24
CA ALA A 236 -3.81 16.09 -25.99
C ALA A 236 -4.68 15.76 -27.22
N GLY A 237 -4.13 14.98 -28.15
CA GLY A 237 -4.77 14.66 -29.43
C GLY A 237 -4.11 15.36 -30.61
N THR A 238 -4.54 15.01 -31.82
CA THR A 238 -4.04 15.63 -33.04
C THR A 238 -4.44 17.11 -33.10
N GLY A 239 -3.47 17.99 -33.29
CA GLY A 239 -3.65 19.44 -33.38
C GLY A 239 -3.82 20.16 -32.04
N VAL A 240 -3.81 19.44 -30.92
CA VAL A 240 -4.08 20.00 -29.58
C VAL A 240 -2.96 19.64 -28.62
N LEU A 241 -2.56 20.62 -27.80
CA LEU A 241 -1.52 20.48 -26.79
C LEU A 241 -2.07 20.78 -25.40
N LEU A 242 -1.52 20.11 -24.40
CA LEU A 242 -1.69 20.47 -23.00
C LEU A 242 -0.44 21.20 -22.52
N LEU A 243 -0.61 22.46 -22.11
CA LEU A 243 0.46 23.33 -21.67
C LEU A 243 0.42 23.43 -20.15
N ARG A 244 1.53 23.11 -19.48
CA ARG A 244 1.64 23.29 -18.02
C ARG A 244 2.27 24.64 -17.71
N ASN A 245 1.65 25.39 -16.82
CA ASN A 245 2.17 26.61 -16.24
C ASN A 245 2.04 26.57 -14.71
N ASP A 246 2.40 27.66 -14.03
CA ASP A 246 2.29 27.78 -12.58
C ASP A 246 0.84 27.68 -12.06
N GLU A 247 -0.14 28.10 -12.86
CA GLU A 247 -1.57 28.11 -12.50
C GLU A 247 -2.26 26.76 -12.70
N GLY A 248 -1.72 25.90 -13.57
CA GLY A 248 -2.26 24.58 -13.85
C GLY A 248 -1.96 24.07 -15.26
N LEU A 249 -3.00 23.58 -15.93
CA LEU A 249 -2.94 23.04 -17.28
C LEU A 249 -3.92 23.78 -18.20
N GLN A 250 -3.46 24.13 -19.39
CA GLN A 250 -4.24 24.79 -20.44
C GLN A 250 -4.32 23.90 -21.69
N LEU A 251 -5.52 23.72 -22.21
CA LEU A 251 -5.75 23.03 -23.49
C LEU A 251 -5.60 24.04 -24.62
N PHE A 252 -4.65 23.85 -25.51
CA PHE A 252 -4.29 24.78 -26.57
C PHE A 252 -4.49 24.17 -27.95
N ASP A 253 -5.26 24.86 -28.79
CA ASP A 253 -5.45 24.49 -30.20
C ASP A 253 -4.35 25.12 -31.06
N VAL A 254 -3.55 24.28 -31.70
CA VAL A 254 -2.37 24.70 -32.49
C VAL A 254 -2.78 25.35 -33.82
N GLN A 255 -3.94 25.00 -34.37
CA GLN A 255 -4.42 25.56 -35.63
C GLN A 255 -5.06 26.94 -35.40
N GLN A 256 -5.92 27.05 -34.40
CA GLN A 256 -6.67 28.27 -34.05
C GLN A 256 -5.85 29.24 -33.18
N LYS A 257 -4.70 28.79 -32.64
CA LYS A 257 -3.81 29.59 -31.78
C LYS A 257 -4.52 30.17 -30.55
N ARG A 258 -5.40 29.38 -29.92
CA ARG A 258 -6.14 29.81 -28.74
C ARG A 258 -6.20 28.74 -27.67
N VAL A 259 -6.33 29.19 -26.43
CA VAL A 259 -6.65 28.33 -25.30
C VAL A 259 -8.14 28.00 -25.33
N MET A 260 -8.46 26.70 -25.33
CA MET A 260 -9.83 26.18 -25.36
C MET A 260 -10.40 26.01 -23.96
N ALA A 261 -9.57 25.58 -23.00
CA ALA A 261 -9.97 25.27 -21.64
C ALA A 261 -8.77 25.37 -20.68
N HIS A 262 -9.05 25.46 -19.39
CA HIS A 262 -8.04 25.48 -18.33
C HIS A 262 -8.49 24.64 -17.13
N VAL A 263 -7.55 24.02 -16.43
CA VAL A 263 -7.80 23.31 -15.18
C VAL A 263 -6.74 23.64 -14.14
N LYS A 264 -7.19 23.96 -12.92
CA LYS A 264 -6.31 24.20 -11.78
C LYS A 264 -5.77 22.86 -11.27
N ALA A 265 -4.60 22.47 -11.79
CA ALA A 265 -3.89 21.27 -11.38
C ALA A 265 -2.39 21.58 -11.27
N SER A 266 -1.92 21.84 -10.06
CA SER A 266 -0.54 22.25 -9.82
C SER A 266 0.46 21.10 -10.02
N LYS A 267 1.61 21.39 -10.64
CA LYS A 267 2.77 20.48 -10.71
C LYS A 267 2.45 19.09 -11.29
N VAL A 268 1.55 19.01 -12.27
CA VAL A 268 1.27 17.77 -12.99
C VAL A 268 2.55 17.28 -13.67
N ARG A 269 2.86 16.00 -13.45
CA ARG A 269 4.04 15.33 -13.98
C ARG A 269 3.71 14.41 -15.15
N TYR A 270 2.52 13.79 -15.12
CA TYR A 270 2.07 12.87 -16.16
C TYR A 270 0.61 13.15 -16.49
N VAL A 271 0.29 13.03 -17.79
CA VAL A 271 -1.06 13.05 -18.32
C VAL A 271 -1.27 11.74 -19.07
N ILE A 272 -2.27 10.98 -18.67
CA ILE A 272 -2.59 9.69 -19.29
C ILE A 272 -4.01 9.76 -19.81
N TRP A 273 -4.17 9.70 -21.13
CA TRP A 273 -5.47 9.69 -21.78
C TRP A 273 -6.06 8.28 -21.84
N SER A 274 -7.39 8.19 -21.79
CA SER A 274 -8.13 7.00 -22.18
C SER A 274 -7.91 6.71 -23.67
N LYS A 275 -8.07 5.45 -24.09
CA LYS A 275 -7.86 5.04 -25.50
C LYS A 275 -8.73 5.85 -26.48
N ASN A 276 -9.92 6.26 -26.07
CA ASN A 276 -10.85 7.06 -26.86
C ASN A 276 -10.64 8.58 -26.73
N MET A 277 -9.64 9.04 -25.97
CA MET A 277 -9.34 10.47 -25.73
C MET A 277 -10.48 11.27 -25.09
N GLU A 278 -11.43 10.61 -24.42
CA GLU A 278 -12.55 11.27 -23.73
C GLU A 278 -12.20 11.70 -22.31
N TYR A 279 -11.34 10.93 -21.63
CA TYR A 279 -10.95 11.14 -20.24
C TYR A 279 -9.42 11.17 -20.13
N ALA A 280 -8.91 11.93 -19.16
CA ALA A 280 -7.50 11.91 -18.80
C ALA A 280 -7.30 11.89 -17.29
N ALA A 281 -6.26 11.17 -16.86
CA ALA A 281 -5.74 11.21 -15.50
C ALA A 281 -4.52 12.14 -15.44
N LEU A 282 -4.62 13.18 -14.61
CA LEU A 282 -3.55 14.10 -14.28
C LEU A 282 -2.86 13.62 -12.99
N LEU A 283 -1.61 13.21 -13.10
CA LEU A 283 -0.84 12.74 -11.95
C LEU A 283 0.18 13.79 -11.52
N ALA A 284 -0.01 14.32 -10.31
CA ALA A 284 0.99 15.12 -9.59
C ALA A 284 1.63 14.29 -8.46
N LYS A 285 2.52 14.90 -7.68
CA LYS A 285 3.25 14.18 -6.61
C LYS A 285 2.31 13.59 -5.54
N HIS A 286 1.22 14.29 -5.21
CA HIS A 286 0.31 13.92 -4.13
C HIS A 286 -1.16 13.87 -4.55
N THR A 287 -1.46 14.20 -5.80
CA THR A 287 -2.85 14.32 -6.28
C THR A 287 -3.02 13.58 -7.60
N LEU A 288 -4.12 12.86 -7.72
CA LEU A 288 -4.59 12.29 -8.98
C LEU A 288 -5.93 12.97 -9.32
N THR A 289 -6.01 13.63 -10.47
CA THR A 289 -7.24 14.30 -10.92
C THR A 289 -7.72 13.66 -12.20
N LEU A 290 -8.97 13.20 -12.21
CA LEU A 290 -9.64 12.72 -13.41
C LEU A 290 -10.38 13.90 -14.05
N ILE A 291 -10.11 14.11 -15.33
CA ILE A 291 -10.72 15.14 -16.15
C ILE A 291 -11.37 14.54 -17.39
N ASN A 292 -12.34 15.24 -17.97
CA ASN A 292 -12.80 14.95 -19.32
C ASN A 292 -11.96 15.72 -20.37
N ARG A 293 -12.25 15.50 -21.66
CA ARG A 293 -11.58 16.15 -22.78
C ARG A 293 -11.66 17.68 -22.78
N LYS A 294 -12.68 18.25 -22.14
CA LYS A 294 -12.85 19.71 -21.98
C LYS A 294 -12.12 20.27 -20.75
N LEU A 295 -11.31 19.44 -20.07
CA LEU A 295 -10.63 19.75 -18.81
C LEU A 295 -11.57 20.00 -17.62
N GLU A 296 -12.81 19.54 -17.66
CA GLU A 296 -13.70 19.57 -16.51
C GLU A 296 -13.29 18.47 -15.54
N VAL A 297 -13.16 18.82 -14.25
CA VAL A 297 -12.73 17.90 -13.19
C VAL A 297 -13.90 17.00 -12.81
N LEU A 298 -13.74 15.69 -13.04
CA LEU A 298 -14.72 14.67 -12.66
C LEU A 298 -14.51 14.22 -11.21
N ASN A 299 -13.26 13.96 -10.84
CA ASN A 299 -12.89 13.54 -9.50
C ASN A 299 -11.45 13.94 -9.17
N MET A 300 -11.16 14.19 -7.90
CA MET A 300 -9.82 14.53 -7.44
C MET A 300 -9.48 13.76 -6.16
N VAL A 301 -8.54 12.85 -6.28
CA VAL A 301 -7.96 12.11 -5.16
C VAL A 301 -6.79 12.92 -4.63
N LYS A 302 -7.01 13.66 -3.53
CA LYS A 302 -6.00 14.55 -2.91
C LYS A 302 -5.09 13.85 -1.90
N ASN A 303 -5.51 12.71 -1.37
CA ASN A 303 -4.81 11.96 -0.35
C ASN A 303 -4.61 10.52 -0.83
N SER A 304 -3.54 10.28 -1.56
CA SER A 304 -2.86 9.00 -1.42
C SER A 304 -1.53 9.29 -0.73
N THR A 305 -1.51 9.24 0.60
CA THR A 305 -0.31 8.79 1.27
C THR A 305 -0.09 7.34 0.82
N LEU A 306 0.51 7.17 -0.36
CA LEU A 306 1.01 5.89 -0.88
C LEU A 306 2.26 5.47 -0.09
N VAL A 307 2.22 5.67 1.23
CA VAL A 307 3.14 5.13 2.22
C VAL A 307 2.23 4.32 3.11
N GLY A 308 2.24 3.01 2.91
CA GLY A 308 1.30 2.13 3.59
C GLY A 308 1.14 0.85 2.79
N GLN A 309 0.13 0.75 1.93
CA GLN A 309 -0.31 -0.55 1.43
C GLN A 309 0.75 -1.34 0.64
N SER A 310 1.54 -0.71 -0.24
CA SER A 310 2.56 -1.46 -0.98
C SER A 310 3.76 -1.92 -0.12
N ILE A 311 4.07 -1.20 0.96
CA ILE A 311 5.10 -1.62 1.93
C ILE A 311 4.51 -2.66 2.89
N ILE A 312 3.28 -2.45 3.36
CA ILE A 312 2.53 -3.38 4.20
C ILE A 312 2.38 -4.72 3.47
N SER A 313 1.82 -4.75 2.26
CA SER A 313 1.69 -5.98 1.47
C SER A 313 3.03 -6.60 1.08
N TYR A 314 4.11 -5.82 0.99
CA TYR A 314 5.45 -6.36 0.79
C TYR A 314 5.97 -7.06 2.06
N LEU A 315 5.82 -6.43 3.22
CA LEU A 315 6.23 -6.97 4.52
C LEU A 315 5.40 -8.20 4.89
N GLU A 316 4.09 -8.16 4.64
CA GLU A 316 3.14 -9.27 4.79
C GLU A 316 3.56 -10.46 3.93
N LYS A 317 3.78 -10.26 2.62
CA LYS A 317 4.30 -11.30 1.71
C LYS A 317 5.67 -11.85 2.10
N LYS A 318 6.46 -11.08 2.86
CA LYS A 318 7.79 -11.49 3.34
C LYS A 318 7.76 -12.11 4.73
N GLY A 319 6.58 -12.21 5.36
CA GLY A 319 6.41 -12.83 6.67
C GLY A 319 6.82 -11.93 7.84
N TYR A 320 6.82 -10.60 7.66
CA TYR A 320 7.10 -9.62 8.72
C TYR A 320 5.90 -8.72 9.05
N PRO A 321 4.72 -9.28 9.40
CA PRO A 321 3.53 -8.48 9.67
C PRO A 321 3.66 -7.63 10.96
N GLU A 322 4.47 -8.06 11.93
CA GLU A 322 4.80 -7.32 13.16
C GLU A 322 5.34 -5.91 12.88
N ILE A 323 6.26 -5.81 11.91
CA ILE A 323 6.87 -4.55 11.50
C ILE A 323 5.84 -3.68 10.78
N ALA A 324 4.96 -4.30 9.98
CA ALA A 324 3.93 -3.59 9.23
C ALA A 324 2.94 -2.87 10.16
N LEU A 325 2.64 -3.45 11.33
CA LEU A 325 1.74 -2.89 12.36
C LEU A 325 2.14 -1.46 12.80
N HIS A 326 3.43 -1.14 12.82
CA HIS A 326 3.92 0.20 13.19
C HIS A 326 3.62 1.28 12.16
N PHE A 327 3.38 0.89 10.90
CA PHE A 327 3.16 1.83 9.80
C PHE A 327 1.68 2.00 9.45
N VAL A 328 0.79 1.19 10.03
CA VAL A 328 -0.64 1.18 9.74
C VAL A 328 -1.37 2.16 10.64
N LYS A 329 -2.07 3.11 10.01
CA LYS A 329 -2.92 4.12 10.69
C LYS A 329 -4.41 3.80 10.65
N ASP A 330 -4.84 2.96 9.71
CA ASP A 330 -6.25 2.56 9.59
C ASP A 330 -6.55 1.43 10.58
N GLU A 331 -7.51 1.63 11.48
CA GLU A 331 -7.80 0.71 12.58
C GLU A 331 -8.32 -0.66 12.10
N ARG A 332 -9.05 -0.69 10.97
CA ARG A 332 -9.57 -1.95 10.41
C ARG A 332 -8.45 -2.80 9.81
N THR A 333 -7.52 -2.16 9.10
CA THR A 333 -6.30 -2.82 8.59
C THR A 333 -5.37 -3.23 9.73
N ARG A 334 -5.25 -2.38 10.76
CA ARG A 334 -4.46 -2.64 11.96
C ARG A 334 -4.99 -3.87 12.71
N PHE A 335 -6.30 -4.00 12.83
CA PHE A 335 -6.97 -5.17 13.40
C PHE A 335 -6.62 -6.45 12.64
N GLY A 336 -6.78 -6.47 11.31
CA GLY A 336 -6.48 -7.64 10.49
C GLY A 336 -5.02 -8.11 10.64
N LEU A 337 -4.07 -7.18 10.57
CA LEU A 337 -2.65 -7.49 10.76
C LEU A 337 -2.35 -7.97 12.18
N ALA A 338 -2.97 -7.38 13.20
CA ALA A 338 -2.78 -7.81 14.58
C ALA A 338 -3.27 -9.25 14.81
N LEU A 339 -4.38 -9.65 14.17
CA LEU A 339 -4.84 -11.04 14.22
C LEU A 339 -3.86 -12.01 13.55
N GLU A 340 -3.29 -11.65 12.41
CA GLU A 340 -2.28 -12.47 11.71
C GLU A 340 -0.98 -12.62 12.52
N CYS A 341 -0.55 -11.55 13.21
CA CYS A 341 0.57 -11.60 14.16
C CYS A 341 0.24 -12.41 15.42
N GLY A 342 -1.03 -12.67 15.68
CA GLY A 342 -1.50 -13.22 16.95
C GLY A 342 -1.40 -12.24 18.13
N ASN A 343 -1.21 -10.95 17.88
CA ASN A 343 -1.13 -9.92 18.91
C ASN A 343 -2.54 -9.50 19.36
N LEU A 344 -3.08 -10.23 20.35
CA LEU A 344 -4.44 -10.03 20.83
C LEU A 344 -4.66 -8.67 21.51
N ASP A 345 -3.65 -8.09 22.15
CA ASP A 345 -3.79 -6.80 22.86
C ASP A 345 -4.04 -5.66 21.88
N VAL A 346 -3.26 -5.61 20.79
CA VAL A 346 -3.48 -4.60 19.74
C VAL A 346 -4.76 -4.86 18.97
N ALA A 347 -5.08 -6.13 18.69
CA ALA A 347 -6.33 -6.49 18.05
C ALA A 347 -7.56 -6.10 18.90
N LEU A 348 -7.47 -6.23 20.23
CA LEU A 348 -8.53 -5.83 21.15
C LEU A 348 -8.75 -4.32 21.16
N GLU A 349 -7.68 -3.52 21.23
CA GLU A 349 -7.78 -2.06 21.17
C GLU A 349 -8.35 -1.59 19.83
N ALA A 350 -7.90 -2.17 18.71
CA ALA A 350 -8.45 -1.85 17.39
C ALA A 350 -9.93 -2.27 17.26
N ALA A 351 -10.32 -3.42 17.83
CA ALA A 351 -11.70 -3.89 17.83
C ALA A 351 -12.64 -2.98 18.62
N LYS A 352 -12.19 -2.45 19.77
CA LYS A 352 -12.96 -1.46 20.57
C LYS A 352 -13.25 -0.18 19.79
N VAL A 353 -12.31 0.25 18.95
CA VAL A 353 -12.48 1.46 18.12
C VAL A 353 -13.39 1.18 16.91
N CYS A 354 -13.25 0.01 16.28
CA CYS A 354 -14.08 -0.36 15.12
C CYS A 354 -15.55 -0.65 15.50
N ASP A 355 -15.77 -1.27 16.66
CA ASP A 355 -17.07 -1.66 17.23
C ASP A 355 -18.05 -2.31 16.24
N ASP A 356 -17.54 -3.24 15.42
CA ASP A 356 -18.30 -4.02 14.44
C ASP A 356 -18.47 -5.46 14.93
N LYS A 357 -19.66 -6.03 14.76
CA LYS A 357 -19.97 -7.42 15.15
C LYS A 357 -19.01 -8.42 14.49
N ALA A 358 -18.72 -8.25 13.20
CA ALA A 358 -17.83 -9.16 12.47
C ALA A 358 -16.38 -9.12 13.00
N VAL A 359 -15.92 -7.93 13.44
CA VAL A 359 -14.59 -7.74 14.04
C VAL A 359 -14.51 -8.45 15.39
N TRP A 360 -15.54 -8.31 16.22
CA TRP A 360 -15.61 -9.02 17.50
C TRP A 360 -15.70 -10.55 17.34
N GLU A 361 -16.42 -11.05 16.33
CA GLU A 361 -16.47 -12.49 16.01
C GLU A 361 -15.08 -13.02 15.63
N ALA A 362 -14.38 -12.34 14.72
CA ALA A 362 -13.02 -12.73 14.30
C ALA A 362 -12.00 -12.68 15.46
N LEU A 363 -12.09 -11.66 16.32
CA LEU A 363 -11.25 -11.56 17.53
C LEU A 363 -11.51 -12.72 18.49
N GLY A 364 -12.78 -13.09 18.68
CA GLY A 364 -13.17 -14.20 19.54
C GLY A 364 -12.61 -15.54 19.04
N GLU A 365 -12.66 -15.80 17.73
CA GLU A 365 -12.09 -17.01 17.13
C GLU A 365 -10.56 -17.08 17.29
N ALA A 366 -9.85 -15.99 17.00
CA ALA A 366 -8.40 -15.93 17.16
C ALA A 366 -7.97 -16.09 18.62
N ALA A 367 -8.68 -15.42 19.55
CA ALA A 367 -8.42 -15.55 20.98
C ALA A 367 -8.70 -16.97 21.50
N LEU A 368 -9.70 -17.65 20.95
CA LEU A 368 -10.03 -19.03 21.31
C LEU A 368 -8.91 -20.00 20.90
N ILE A 369 -8.35 -19.84 19.69
CA ILE A 369 -7.21 -20.65 19.20
C ILE A 369 -5.99 -20.47 20.11
N GLN A 370 -5.76 -19.27 20.62
CA GLN A 370 -4.65 -18.97 21.53
C GLN A 370 -4.93 -19.32 23.01
N GLY A 371 -6.16 -19.71 23.36
CA GLY A 371 -6.57 -20.01 24.73
C GLY A 371 -6.78 -18.78 25.62
N ASN A 372 -6.87 -17.57 25.06
CA ASN A 372 -7.16 -16.36 25.83
C ASN A 372 -8.67 -16.21 26.10
N HIS A 373 -9.16 -16.95 27.09
CA HIS A 373 -10.58 -17.00 27.46
C HIS A 373 -11.17 -15.64 27.90
N GLN A 374 -10.34 -14.69 28.38
CA GLN A 374 -10.82 -13.35 28.79
C GLN A 374 -11.25 -12.51 27.58
N VAL A 375 -10.46 -12.53 26.51
CA VAL A 375 -10.80 -11.84 25.26
C VAL A 375 -11.98 -12.53 24.57
N VAL A 376 -12.05 -13.87 24.61
CA VAL A 376 -13.19 -14.64 24.11
C VAL A 376 -14.49 -14.25 24.84
N GLU A 377 -14.44 -14.14 26.17
CA GLU A 377 -15.59 -13.71 26.97
C GLU A 377 -16.08 -12.32 26.53
N MET A 378 -15.16 -11.35 26.39
CA MET A 378 -15.49 -9.99 25.96
C MET A 378 -16.10 -9.97 24.55
N ALA A 379 -15.55 -10.74 23.62
CA ALA A 379 -16.06 -10.87 22.26
C ALA A 379 -17.50 -11.46 22.23
N TYR A 380 -17.77 -12.50 23.01
CA TYR A 380 -19.11 -13.11 23.09
C TYR A 380 -20.13 -12.19 23.78
N GLN A 381 -19.73 -11.41 24.77
CA GLN A 381 -20.60 -10.39 25.38
C GLN A 381 -20.96 -9.29 24.37
N ARG A 382 -19.98 -8.77 23.61
CA ARG A 382 -20.18 -7.73 22.59
C ARG A 382 -21.06 -8.20 21.43
N THR A 383 -20.86 -9.44 21.00
CA THR A 383 -21.65 -10.06 19.92
C THR A 383 -23.01 -10.61 20.39
N LYS A 384 -23.27 -10.56 21.71
CA LYS A 384 -24.48 -11.09 22.36
C LYS A 384 -24.69 -12.60 22.08
N ASN A 385 -23.61 -13.36 22.02
CA ASN A 385 -23.66 -14.80 21.80
C ASN A 385 -23.75 -15.56 23.14
N PHE A 386 -24.96 -15.59 23.71
CA PHE A 386 -25.21 -16.11 25.06
C PHE A 386 -25.01 -17.63 25.19
N GLU A 387 -25.30 -18.40 24.13
CA GLU A 387 -25.08 -19.85 24.12
C GLU A 387 -23.59 -20.16 24.26
N LYS A 388 -22.74 -19.56 23.41
CA LYS A 388 -21.28 -19.72 23.48
C LYS A 388 -20.72 -19.23 24.82
N LEU A 389 -21.32 -18.18 25.40
CA LEU A 389 -20.92 -17.65 26.70
C LEU A 389 -21.27 -18.61 27.85
N SER A 390 -22.46 -19.22 27.83
CA SER A 390 -22.87 -20.23 28.80
C SER A 390 -21.96 -21.46 28.76
N PHE A 391 -21.56 -21.89 27.56
CA PHE A 391 -20.61 -22.97 27.37
C PHE A 391 -19.20 -22.59 27.87
N LEU A 392 -18.74 -21.36 27.61
CA LEU A 392 -17.46 -20.88 28.13
C LEU A 392 -17.45 -20.88 29.67
N TYR A 393 -18.53 -20.44 30.32
CA TYR A 393 -18.64 -20.45 31.78
C TYR A 393 -18.71 -21.86 32.37
N LEU A 394 -19.37 -22.79 31.66
CA LEU A 394 -19.33 -24.20 32.01
C LEU A 394 -17.89 -24.73 31.94
N VAL A 395 -17.16 -24.50 30.84
CA VAL A 395 -15.78 -25.00 30.69
C VAL A 395 -14.81 -24.37 31.71
N THR A 396 -15.00 -23.10 32.03
CA THR A 396 -14.13 -22.36 32.98
C THR A 396 -14.49 -22.58 34.45
N GLY A 397 -15.62 -23.24 34.77
CA GLY A 397 -16.04 -23.45 36.15
C GLY A 397 -16.67 -22.25 36.83
N ASN A 398 -17.05 -21.20 36.10
CA ASN A 398 -17.60 -19.98 36.70
C ASN A 398 -19.12 -20.09 36.93
N THR A 399 -19.51 -20.69 38.06
CA THR A 399 -20.90 -20.89 38.46
C THR A 399 -21.65 -19.57 38.74
N GLU A 400 -20.95 -18.55 39.24
CA GLU A 400 -21.54 -17.23 39.52
C GLU A 400 -22.00 -16.54 38.23
N LYS A 401 -21.14 -16.51 37.21
CA LYS A 401 -21.47 -15.94 35.90
C LYS A 401 -22.51 -16.77 35.18
N LEU A 402 -22.50 -18.09 35.35
CA LEU A 402 -23.52 -18.99 34.81
C LEU A 402 -24.91 -18.74 35.44
N SER A 403 -24.99 -18.51 36.76
CA SER A 403 -26.23 -18.08 37.43
C SER A 403 -26.75 -16.74 36.89
N LYS A 404 -25.85 -15.80 36.59
CA LYS A 404 -26.22 -14.53 35.92
C LYS A 404 -26.77 -14.79 34.51
N MET A 405 -26.21 -15.73 33.74
CA MET A 405 -26.75 -16.09 32.42
C MET A 405 -28.16 -16.65 32.50
N MET A 406 -28.47 -17.44 33.53
CA MET A 406 -29.81 -17.97 33.77
C MET A 406 -30.83 -16.85 33.93
N LYS A 407 -30.52 -15.83 34.76
CA LYS A 407 -31.35 -14.63 34.94
C LYS A 407 -31.52 -13.84 33.65
N ILE A 408 -30.46 -13.72 32.83
CA ILE A 408 -30.53 -13.03 31.53
C ILE A 408 -31.44 -13.79 30.56
N ALA A 409 -31.35 -15.13 30.52
CA ALA A 409 -32.23 -15.95 29.69
C ALA A 409 -33.70 -15.81 30.11
N GLN A 410 -33.96 -15.78 31.43
CA GLN A 410 -35.29 -15.51 31.98
C GLN A 410 -35.82 -14.13 31.56
N MET A 411 -35.02 -13.06 31.69
CA MET A 411 -35.41 -11.70 31.27
C MET A 411 -35.67 -11.59 29.77
N ARG A 412 -34.99 -12.40 28.94
CA ARG A 412 -35.15 -12.45 27.48
C ARG A 412 -36.30 -13.34 27.02
N ASN A 413 -36.99 -14.02 27.95
CA ASN A 413 -38.00 -15.04 27.67
C ASN A 413 -37.46 -16.19 26.78
N ASP A 414 -36.17 -16.51 26.94
CA ASP A 414 -35.49 -17.60 26.24
C ASP A 414 -35.55 -18.88 27.09
N ALA A 415 -36.62 -19.65 26.91
CA ALA A 415 -36.86 -20.87 27.69
C ALA A 415 -35.79 -21.94 27.46
N HIS A 416 -35.22 -22.02 26.24
CA HIS A 416 -34.18 -22.99 25.92
C HIS A 416 -32.88 -22.66 26.65
N GLY A 417 -32.38 -21.42 26.51
CA GLY A 417 -31.18 -20.97 27.20
C GLY A 417 -31.31 -21.01 28.72
N HIS A 418 -32.51 -20.73 29.25
CA HIS A 418 -32.80 -20.85 30.68
C HIS A 418 -32.69 -22.31 31.13
N TYR A 419 -33.40 -23.23 30.46
CA TYR A 419 -33.36 -24.65 30.80
C TYR A 419 -31.94 -25.23 30.69
N GLN A 420 -31.19 -24.89 29.63
CA GLN A 420 -29.82 -25.34 29.43
C GLN A 420 -28.88 -24.83 30.53
N THR A 421 -29.05 -23.58 30.98
CA THR A 421 -28.24 -23.02 32.07
C THR A 421 -28.58 -23.66 33.42
N ALA A 422 -29.86 -23.93 33.69
CA ALA A 422 -30.29 -24.69 34.88
C ALA A 422 -29.79 -26.16 34.82
N LEU A 423 -29.71 -26.73 33.62
CA LEU A 423 -29.08 -28.04 33.39
C LEU A 423 -27.61 -28.02 33.80
N TYR A 424 -26.88 -26.98 33.39
CA TYR A 424 -25.46 -26.81 33.73
C TYR A 424 -25.20 -26.55 35.22
N LEU A 425 -26.11 -25.85 35.90
CA LEU A 425 -26.00 -25.56 37.33
C LEU A 425 -26.44 -26.73 38.24
N GLY A 426 -27.08 -27.77 37.69
CA GLY A 426 -27.67 -28.81 38.53
C GLY A 426 -28.99 -28.42 39.20
N ASP A 427 -29.53 -27.23 38.90
CA ASP A 427 -30.73 -26.68 39.54
C ASP A 427 -31.99 -27.35 38.98
N ILE A 428 -32.59 -28.26 39.75
CA ILE A 428 -33.77 -29.04 39.33
C ILE A 428 -35.05 -28.22 39.49
N GLU A 429 -35.15 -27.40 40.53
CA GLU A 429 -36.31 -26.56 40.82
C GLU A 429 -36.56 -25.58 39.66
N GLU A 430 -35.50 -24.91 39.18
CA GLU A 430 -35.62 -24.02 38.03
C GLU A 430 -35.92 -24.79 36.73
N ARG A 431 -35.44 -26.04 36.54
CA ARG A 431 -35.84 -26.88 35.39
C ARG A 431 -37.34 -27.15 35.38
N ILE A 432 -37.91 -27.54 36.53
CA ILE A 432 -39.34 -27.81 36.70
C ILE A 432 -40.14 -26.54 36.41
N LYS A 433 -39.70 -25.40 36.96
CA LYS A 433 -40.34 -24.10 36.77
C LYS A 433 -40.34 -23.63 35.32
N VAL A 434 -39.23 -23.81 34.58
CA VAL A 434 -39.17 -23.48 33.15
C VAL A 434 -40.12 -24.35 32.34
N LEU A 435 -40.11 -25.67 32.56
CA LEU A 435 -40.99 -26.61 31.86
C LEU A 435 -42.47 -26.28 32.13
N LYS A 436 -42.82 -25.98 33.38
CA LYS A 436 -44.16 -25.53 33.76
C LYS A 436 -44.54 -24.21 33.09
N GLY A 437 -43.63 -23.24 33.07
CA GLY A 437 -43.83 -21.93 32.45
C GLY A 437 -44.10 -21.98 30.94
N VAL A 438 -43.52 -22.95 30.24
CA VAL A 438 -43.75 -23.20 28.80
C VAL A 438 -45.02 -24.04 28.55
N GLY A 439 -45.65 -24.57 29.61
CA GLY A 439 -46.85 -25.41 29.53
C GLY A 439 -46.56 -26.91 29.32
N GLN A 440 -45.30 -27.33 29.44
CA GLN A 440 -44.87 -28.73 29.34
C GLN A 440 -45.01 -29.45 30.68
N THR A 441 -46.25 -29.58 31.17
CA THR A 441 -46.57 -30.14 32.49
C THR A 441 -46.18 -31.62 32.63
N SER A 442 -46.28 -32.42 31.56
CA SER A 442 -45.87 -33.83 31.58
C SER A 442 -44.37 -34.01 31.80
N LEU A 443 -43.54 -33.16 31.17
CA LEU A 443 -42.09 -33.17 31.34
C LEU A 443 -41.67 -32.60 32.69
N ALA A 444 -42.36 -31.55 33.16
CA ALA A 444 -42.16 -31.01 34.51
C ALA A 444 -42.45 -32.08 35.58
N TYR A 445 -43.55 -32.82 35.45
CA TYR A 445 -43.91 -33.93 36.34
C TYR A 445 -42.82 -35.02 36.34
N LEU A 446 -42.38 -35.45 35.15
CA LEU A 446 -41.34 -36.47 35.03
C LEU A 446 -40.03 -36.02 35.69
N THR A 447 -39.64 -34.76 35.48
CA THR A 447 -38.44 -34.17 36.09
C THR A 447 -38.54 -34.14 37.63
N ALA A 448 -39.69 -33.72 38.16
CA ALA A 448 -39.92 -33.67 39.61
C ALA A 448 -39.93 -35.07 40.24
N ALA A 449 -40.68 -36.01 39.64
CA ALA A 449 -40.84 -37.36 40.15
C ALA A 449 -39.55 -38.19 40.06
N THR A 450 -38.78 -38.04 38.99
CA THR A 450 -37.48 -38.72 38.81
C THR A 450 -36.41 -38.20 39.77
N HIS A 451 -36.50 -36.95 40.23
CA HIS A 451 -35.47 -36.31 41.05
C HIS A 451 -35.87 -36.10 42.53
N GLY A 452 -36.96 -36.71 42.99
CA GLY A 452 -37.35 -36.73 44.41
C GLY A 452 -38.11 -35.50 44.91
N TYR A 453 -38.66 -34.67 44.03
CA TYR A 453 -39.50 -33.52 44.38
C TYR A 453 -40.97 -33.96 44.50
N GLU A 454 -41.29 -34.72 45.55
CA GLU A 454 -42.58 -35.41 45.71
C GLU A 454 -43.79 -34.45 45.79
N GLU A 455 -43.66 -33.34 46.51
CA GLU A 455 -44.74 -32.34 46.65
C GLU A 455 -45.09 -31.68 45.31
N GLU A 456 -44.08 -31.27 44.56
CA GLU A 456 -44.26 -30.65 43.24
C GLU A 456 -44.77 -31.67 42.21
N ALA A 457 -44.27 -32.91 42.28
CA ALA A 457 -44.75 -34.01 41.43
C ALA A 457 -46.23 -34.32 41.70
N ALA A 458 -46.66 -34.35 42.96
CA ALA A 458 -48.07 -34.57 43.32
C ALA A 458 -48.98 -33.44 42.79
N ALA A 459 -48.54 -32.17 42.92
CA ALA A 459 -49.28 -31.03 42.40
C ALA A 459 -49.41 -31.07 40.86
N LEU A 460 -48.30 -31.36 40.16
CA LEU A 460 -48.29 -31.48 38.69
C LEU A 460 -49.11 -32.68 38.20
N LYS A 461 -49.11 -33.79 38.94
CA LYS A 461 -49.95 -34.96 38.64
C LYS A 461 -51.43 -34.62 38.72
N SER A 462 -51.87 -33.93 39.78
CA SER A 462 -53.26 -33.47 39.92
C SER A 462 -53.65 -32.50 38.78
N GLU A 463 -52.73 -31.62 38.38
CA GLU A 463 -52.94 -30.73 37.23
C GLU A 463 -53.12 -31.49 35.91
N LEU A 464 -52.32 -32.54 35.66
CA LEU A 464 -52.44 -33.40 34.47
C LEU A 464 -53.77 -34.17 34.45
N GLU A 465 -54.18 -34.73 35.58
CA GLU A 465 -55.46 -35.43 35.75
C GLU A 465 -56.66 -34.50 35.48
N SER A 466 -56.60 -33.27 35.99
CA SER A 466 -57.64 -32.25 35.76
C SER A 466 -57.78 -31.84 34.29
N LYS A 467 -56.68 -31.90 33.53
CA LYS A 467 -56.64 -31.60 32.08
C LYS A 467 -56.91 -32.82 31.21
N GLY A 468 -57.14 -34.00 31.79
CA GLY A 468 -57.36 -35.25 31.06
C GLY A 468 -56.15 -35.71 30.24
N GLN A 469 -54.93 -35.29 30.61
CA GLN A 469 -53.70 -35.66 29.91
C GLN A 469 -53.09 -36.96 30.49
N PRO A 470 -52.47 -37.81 29.66
CA PRO A 470 -51.85 -39.04 30.14
C PRO A 470 -50.63 -38.73 31.03
N ILE A 471 -50.51 -39.46 32.13
CA ILE A 471 -49.36 -39.38 33.04
C ILE A 471 -48.23 -40.26 32.47
N PRO A 472 -47.04 -39.71 32.20
CA PRO A 472 -45.93 -40.49 31.69
C PRO A 472 -45.40 -41.46 32.76
N PRO A 473 -44.99 -42.69 32.38
CA PRO A 473 -44.38 -43.64 33.29
C PRO A 473 -42.99 -43.16 33.74
N ILE A 474 -42.65 -43.41 35.00
CA ILE A 474 -41.33 -43.08 35.56
C ILE A 474 -40.40 -44.28 35.32
N ASP A 475 -39.22 -44.04 34.76
CA ASP A 475 -38.18 -45.06 34.64
C ASP A 475 -37.41 -45.18 35.97
N PRO A 476 -37.44 -46.35 36.64
CA PRO A 476 -36.73 -46.56 37.90
C PRO A 476 -35.20 -46.50 37.79
N ASN A 477 -34.65 -46.57 36.57
CA ASN A 477 -33.20 -46.46 36.33
C ASN A 477 -32.75 -45.03 36.00
N ALA A 478 -33.67 -44.07 35.92
CA ALA A 478 -33.33 -42.70 35.58
C ALA A 478 -32.46 -42.05 36.68
N ARG A 479 -31.35 -41.43 36.27
CA ARG A 479 -30.41 -40.75 37.17
C ARG A 479 -30.36 -39.27 36.84
N LEU A 480 -30.08 -38.45 37.84
CA LEU A 480 -29.86 -37.02 37.64
C LEU A 480 -28.63 -36.80 36.76
N LEU A 481 -28.84 -36.16 35.61
CA LEU A 481 -27.76 -35.65 34.79
C LEU A 481 -27.32 -34.30 35.38
N VAL A 482 -26.27 -34.33 36.19
CA VAL A 482 -25.47 -33.16 36.52
C VAL A 482 -24.19 -33.26 35.70
N PRO A 483 -23.88 -32.31 34.82
CA PRO A 483 -22.54 -32.28 34.23
C PRO A 483 -21.52 -32.22 35.37
N PRO A 484 -20.45 -33.02 35.32
CA PRO A 484 -19.46 -33.03 36.40
C PRO A 484 -18.96 -31.61 36.64
N PRO A 485 -18.73 -31.21 37.91
CA PRO A 485 -18.20 -29.89 38.21
C PRO A 485 -16.92 -29.68 37.40
N PRO A 486 -16.79 -28.54 36.70
CA PRO A 486 -15.64 -28.27 35.86
C PRO A 486 -14.36 -28.43 36.69
N VAL A 487 -13.37 -29.13 36.12
CA VAL A 487 -12.16 -29.58 36.81
C VAL A 487 -11.56 -28.44 37.65
N CYS A 488 -11.85 -28.45 38.94
CA CYS A 488 -11.22 -27.54 39.88
C CYS A 488 -9.79 -28.05 40.12
N LYS A 489 -8.82 -27.15 40.10
CA LYS A 489 -7.47 -27.47 40.56
C LYS A 489 -7.61 -27.98 42.00
N VAL A 490 -7.13 -29.20 42.26
CA VAL A 490 -7.13 -29.77 43.62
C VAL A 490 -6.30 -28.85 44.50
N CYS A 491 -6.96 -27.98 45.25
CA CYS A 491 -6.40 -27.28 46.38
C CYS A 491 -7.04 -27.93 47.61
N ASP A 492 -6.23 -28.73 48.29
CA ASP A 492 -6.44 -29.35 49.61
C ASP A 492 -7.80 -29.99 49.89
N VAL A 493 -7.75 -31.32 49.84
CA VAL A 493 -8.77 -32.26 50.28
C VAL A 493 -9.17 -31.97 51.73
N SER A 494 -10.32 -31.33 51.92
CA SER A 494 -11.03 -31.32 53.21
C SER A 494 -12.57 -31.27 53.10
N TYR A 495 -13.14 -31.26 51.89
CA TYR A 495 -14.59 -31.08 51.69
C TYR A 495 -15.34 -32.27 51.08
N PHE A 496 -14.67 -33.40 50.80
CA PHE A 496 -15.30 -34.56 50.13
C PHE A 496 -15.71 -35.71 51.07
N SER A 497 -15.71 -35.53 52.39
CA SER A 497 -16.19 -36.58 53.32
C SER A 497 -17.72 -36.68 53.41
N ASP A 498 -18.47 -35.69 52.91
CA ASP A 498 -19.90 -35.56 53.23
C ASP A 498 -20.84 -35.83 52.04
N LEU A 499 -20.32 -36.40 50.93
CA LEU A 499 -21.09 -36.63 49.69
C LEU A 499 -20.93 -38.04 49.08
N LEU A 500 -20.55 -39.03 49.89
CA LEU A 500 -20.76 -40.46 49.65
C LEU A 500 -21.69 -41.00 50.74
#